data_AF-A0A8J7HA36-F1
#
_entry.id   AF-A0A8J7HA36-F1
#
_cell.length_a   1.000
_cell.length_b   1.000
_cell.length_c   1.000
_cell.angle_alpha   90.00
_cell.angle_beta   90.00
_cell.angle_gamma   90.00
#
_symmetry.space_group_name_H-M   'P 1'
#
loop_
_entity.id
_entity.type
_entity.pdbx_description
1 polymer ?
#
loop_
_entity_poly.entity_id
_entity_poly.type
_entity_poly.pdbx_seq_one_letter_code
_entity_poly.pdbx_strand_id
1 'polypeptide(L)'
;GDLIRHYHAFSHHNKGRPTGQYLSSRVCSCLSELIADEITWYGPLRELMEDESVSDILVNGPERIFVERAGKLELVDKRFISNEQLMDIARRLIARVGRHVDDSQPLVDARMPDGSRLNVVIAPVALDGASISIRKFGSGQRTLANLVEYGSMNEMMANFLVIASRCRVNIIVSGGTGSGKTTLLNAMSHYIDEGERVLTLEDAAELRLQQPHVVRLETRMAGAENQGQVTMCHLVVNALRMRPDRIIIGECRGEEAFEMLQAMNTGHDGSMSTLHANSPRDALARLESMVMMSSAALPLAAIRRNIVSAIHIVVQVSRLPDGSRKVINITEVMGMEGDNIILQDIFSYSAQAERSETGAIQGSFTSYGILQRSTVYQQAIVHDMQEPLKQLFGNKLP
;
A
#
# COMPACT_ATOMS: atom_id res chain seq x y z
N GLY A 1 29.91 -53.03 46.55
CA GLY A 1 29.03 -54.13 46.94
C GLY A 1 28.14 -53.66 48.06
N ASP A 2 26.86 -53.99 48.11
CA ASP A 2 26.06 -54.85 47.25
C ASP A 2 24.61 -54.50 47.59
N LEU A 3 23.79 -54.17 46.60
CA LEU A 3 23.02 -55.11 45.77
C LEU A 3 21.83 -55.74 46.54
N ILE A 4 20.64 -55.43 46.03
CA ILE A 4 19.59 -56.37 45.59
C ILE A 4 19.15 -57.46 46.59
N ARG A 5 17.84 -57.43 46.87
CA ARG A 5 16.85 -58.55 47.01
C ARG A 5 15.90 -58.16 48.14
N HIS A 6 14.66 -57.76 47.87
CA HIS A 6 13.63 -58.73 47.51
C HIS A 6 12.67 -58.16 46.46
N TYR A 7 12.88 -58.64 45.24
CA TYR A 7 11.86 -58.81 44.21
C TYR A 7 11.05 -60.09 44.57
N HIS A 8 9.75 -60.08 44.25
CA HIS A 8 8.75 -61.17 44.34
C HIS A 8 7.97 -61.37 45.65
N ALA A 9 6.80 -60.73 45.73
CA ALA A 9 5.48 -61.29 46.07
C ALA A 9 4.53 -60.08 46.27
N PHE A 10 3.69 -59.66 45.35
CA PHE A 10 2.47 -60.34 44.95
C PHE A 10 1.98 -59.71 43.64
N SER A 11 2.12 -60.43 42.54
CA SER A 11 1.18 -60.31 41.43
C SER A 11 -0.12 -60.93 41.91
N HIS A 12 -1.19 -60.15 42.02
CA HIS A 12 -2.47 -60.43 41.35
C HIS A 12 -3.54 -59.40 41.73
N HIS A 13 -4.20 -58.88 40.69
CA HIS A 13 -5.48 -58.17 40.69
C HIS A 13 -5.51 -56.70 41.13
N ASN A 14 -5.14 -55.80 40.21
CA ASN A 14 -6.00 -54.65 39.94
C ASN A 14 -5.98 -54.30 38.43
N LYS A 15 -6.82 -54.99 37.65
CA LYS A 15 -7.18 -54.58 36.30
C LYS A 15 -8.26 -53.51 36.40
N GLY A 16 -7.98 -52.31 35.91
CA GLY A 16 -9.02 -51.35 35.52
C GLY A 16 -9.05 -50.06 36.33
N ARG A 17 -8.31 -49.06 35.87
CA ARG A 17 -8.87 -47.82 35.31
C ARG A 17 -7.71 -47.03 34.69
N PRO A 18 -7.72 -46.68 33.39
CA PRO A 18 -6.92 -45.56 32.95
C PRO A 18 -7.43 -44.37 33.76
N THR A 19 -6.55 -43.68 34.48
CA THR A 19 -6.81 -42.30 34.89
C THR A 19 -6.84 -41.47 33.61
N GLY A 20 -7.90 -41.63 32.83
CA GLY A 20 -8.22 -40.74 31.73
C GLY A 20 -8.49 -39.39 32.38
N GLN A 21 -7.50 -38.50 32.32
CA GLN A 21 -7.75 -37.10 32.55
C GLN A 21 -8.66 -36.65 31.41
N TYR A 22 -9.97 -36.66 31.66
CA TYR A 22 -10.94 -36.08 30.75
C TYR A 22 -10.75 -34.56 30.81
N LEU A 23 -10.09 -34.01 29.79
CA LEU A 23 -10.06 -32.58 29.58
C LEU A 23 -11.52 -32.13 29.34
N SER A 24 -11.94 -31.06 30.00
CA SER A 24 -13.28 -30.51 29.77
C SER A 24 -13.41 -30.09 28.31
N SER A 25 -14.64 -30.06 27.77
CA SER A 25 -14.89 -29.60 26.39
C SER A 25 -14.25 -28.25 26.10
N ARG A 26 -14.24 -27.34 27.08
CA ARG A 26 -13.57 -26.04 27.01
C ARG A 26 -12.04 -26.16 26.91
N VAL A 27 -11.43 -27.04 27.70
CA VAL A 27 -9.98 -27.28 27.64
C VAL A 27 -9.59 -27.99 26.34
N CYS A 28 -10.38 -28.96 25.87
CA CYS A 28 -10.17 -29.59 24.56
C CYS A 28 -10.26 -28.58 23.42
N SER A 29 -11.25 -27.67 23.43
CA SER A 29 -11.39 -26.62 22.42
C SER A 29 -10.17 -25.71 22.41
N CYS A 30 -9.75 -25.22 23.58
CA CYS A 30 -8.57 -24.38 23.73
C CYS A 30 -7.28 -25.10 23.28
N LEU A 31 -7.13 -26.39 23.63
CA LEU A 31 -5.98 -27.19 23.18
C LEU A 31 -5.99 -27.40 21.66
N SER A 32 -7.17 -27.63 21.08
CA SER A 32 -7.32 -27.81 19.64
C SER A 32 -7.04 -26.53 18.87
N GLU A 33 -7.41 -25.37 19.41
CA GLU A 33 -7.06 -24.06 18.87
C GLU A 33 -5.54 -23.83 18.93
N LEU A 34 -4.91 -24.05 20.09
CA LEU A 34 -3.45 -23.91 20.23
C LEU A 34 -2.67 -24.86 19.30
N ILE A 35 -3.14 -26.10 19.15
CA ILE A 35 -2.54 -27.06 18.22
C ILE A 35 -2.76 -26.61 16.77
N ALA A 36 -3.95 -26.14 16.42
CA ALA A 36 -4.23 -25.67 15.08
C ALA A 36 -3.43 -24.40 14.74
N ASP A 37 -3.27 -23.48 15.69
CA ASP A 37 -2.41 -22.29 15.58
C ASP A 37 -0.94 -22.67 15.31
N GLU A 38 -0.44 -23.69 16.01
CA GLU A 38 0.90 -24.22 15.82
C GLU A 38 1.05 -24.94 14.47
N ILE A 39 0.03 -25.69 14.02
CA ILE A 39 -0.02 -26.39 12.73
C ILE A 39 -0.13 -25.41 11.55
N THR A 40 -0.83 -24.29 11.73
CA THR A 40 -0.99 -23.25 10.69
C THR A 40 0.23 -22.33 10.54
N TRP A 41 1.25 -22.50 11.38
CA TRP A 41 2.54 -21.79 11.34
C TRP A 41 2.48 -20.31 11.76
N TYR A 42 1.29 -19.77 12.04
CA TYR A 42 1.09 -18.38 12.48
C TYR A 42 1.04 -18.22 14.00
N GLY A 43 0.88 -19.32 14.75
CA GLY A 43 0.75 -19.29 16.20
C GLY A 43 -0.40 -18.34 16.62
N PRO A 44 -0.20 -17.51 17.67
CA PRO A 44 -1.22 -16.57 18.15
C PRO A 44 -1.73 -15.57 17.11
N LEU A 45 -1.03 -15.40 15.98
CA LEU A 45 -1.40 -14.46 14.92
C LEU A 45 -2.46 -15.00 13.97
N ARG A 46 -2.78 -16.30 14.01
CA ARG A 46 -3.66 -16.95 13.04
C ARG A 46 -5.02 -16.26 12.91
N GLU A 47 -5.75 -16.08 14.01
CA GLU A 47 -7.06 -15.43 13.99
C GLU A 47 -6.97 -13.99 13.44
N LEU A 48 -5.90 -13.26 13.74
CA LEU A 48 -5.68 -11.90 13.24
C LEU A 48 -5.39 -11.90 11.72
N MET A 49 -4.69 -12.93 11.24
CA MET A 49 -4.44 -13.14 9.81
C MET A 49 -5.74 -13.50 9.06
N GLU A 50 -6.62 -14.30 9.67
CA GLU A 50 -7.92 -14.69 9.08
C GLU A 50 -8.98 -13.57 9.14
N ASP A 51 -8.87 -12.64 10.10
CA ASP A 51 -9.82 -11.55 10.29
C ASP A 51 -9.71 -10.45 9.21
N GLU A 52 -10.65 -10.44 8.26
CA GLU A 52 -10.67 -9.48 7.14
C GLU A 52 -10.75 -8.00 7.55
N SER A 53 -11.16 -7.70 8.78
CA SER A 53 -11.22 -6.30 9.25
C SER A 53 -9.88 -5.78 9.77
N VAL A 54 -8.88 -6.64 9.96
CA VAL A 54 -7.48 -6.28 10.27
C VAL A 54 -6.72 -5.99 8.98
N SER A 55 -6.05 -4.83 8.91
CA SER A 55 -5.13 -4.50 7.81
C SER A 55 -3.66 -4.67 8.17
N ASP A 56 -3.28 -4.38 9.41
CA ASP A 56 -1.89 -4.44 9.88
C ASP A 56 -1.85 -5.14 11.24
N ILE A 57 -0.82 -5.96 11.48
CA ILE A 57 -0.55 -6.65 12.75
C ILE A 57 0.86 -6.25 13.19
N LEU A 58 0.98 -5.65 14.35
CA LEU A 58 2.24 -5.13 14.90
C LEU A 58 2.54 -5.81 16.23
N VAL A 59 3.58 -6.62 16.28
CA VAL A 59 4.07 -7.32 17.47
C VAL A 59 5.30 -6.59 18.00
N ASN A 60 5.18 -6.08 19.23
CA ASN A 60 6.23 -5.36 19.94
C ASN A 60 6.68 -6.19 21.14
N GLY A 61 7.50 -7.21 20.89
CA GLY A 61 7.84 -8.23 21.88
C GLY A 61 6.69 -9.21 22.15
N PRO A 62 6.88 -10.18 23.06
CA PRO A 62 5.91 -11.25 23.27
C PRO A 62 4.58 -10.79 23.89
N GLU A 63 4.56 -9.67 24.60
CA GLU A 63 3.41 -9.26 25.42
C GLU A 63 2.46 -8.25 24.74
N ARG A 64 2.89 -7.57 23.67
CA ARG A 64 2.13 -6.45 23.09
C ARG A 64 1.90 -6.65 21.61
N ILE A 65 0.65 -6.94 21.25
CA ILE A 65 0.20 -7.06 19.87
C ILE A 65 -0.83 -5.97 19.59
N PHE A 66 -0.60 -5.18 18.55
CA PHE A 66 -1.52 -4.18 18.05
C PHE A 66 -2.06 -4.60 16.69
N VAL A 67 -3.28 -4.20 16.37
CA VAL A 67 -3.84 -4.34 15.03
C VAL A 67 -4.40 -3.03 14.52
N GLU A 68 -4.34 -2.79 13.21
CA GLU A 68 -5.06 -1.71 12.57
C GLU A 68 -6.44 -2.21 12.08
N ARG A 69 -7.51 -1.58 12.57
CA ARG A 69 -8.89 -1.77 12.08
C ARG A 69 -9.49 -0.45 11.68
N ALA A 70 -10.01 -0.36 10.45
CA ALA A 70 -10.59 0.87 9.91
C ALA A 70 -9.69 2.11 10.12
N GLY A 71 -8.38 1.93 9.99
CA GLY A 71 -7.38 2.95 10.28
C GLY A 71 -6.88 2.98 11.72
N LYS A 72 -7.70 2.67 12.73
CA LYS A 72 -7.32 2.88 14.12
C LYS A 72 -6.48 1.72 14.64
N LEU A 73 -5.39 2.06 15.33
CA LEU A 73 -4.57 1.08 16.05
C LEU A 73 -5.23 0.76 17.39
N GLU A 74 -5.39 -0.53 17.66
CA GLU A 74 -5.91 -1.05 18.93
C GLU A 74 -4.98 -2.14 19.48
N LEU A 75 -4.87 -2.21 20.81
CA LEU A 75 -4.19 -3.30 21.50
C LEU A 75 -5.15 -4.48 21.60
N VAL A 76 -4.71 -5.68 21.24
CA VAL A 76 -5.52 -6.90 21.33
C VAL A 76 -5.14 -7.73 22.55
N ASP A 77 -6.10 -8.48 23.09
CA ASP A 77 -5.87 -9.44 24.18
C ASP A 77 -5.29 -10.76 23.64
N LYS A 78 -4.14 -10.66 22.96
CA LYS A 78 -3.34 -11.78 22.46
C LYS A 78 -1.88 -11.54 22.78
N ARG A 79 -1.18 -12.60 23.14
CA ARG A 79 0.25 -12.58 23.49
C ARG A 79 0.92 -13.89 23.09
N PHE A 80 2.23 -13.83 22.94
CA PHE A 80 3.09 -15.00 22.84
C PHE A 80 3.40 -15.51 24.26
N ILE A 81 3.68 -16.81 24.38
CA ILE A 81 4.05 -17.45 25.64
C ILE A 81 5.38 -16.89 26.17
N SER A 82 6.32 -16.64 25.25
CA SER A 82 7.64 -16.11 25.55
C SER A 82 8.28 -15.49 24.30
N ASN A 83 9.38 -14.76 24.48
CA ASN A 83 10.17 -14.27 23.35
C ASN A 83 10.77 -15.42 22.52
N GLU A 84 11.01 -16.58 23.12
CA GLU A 84 11.50 -17.78 22.41
C GLU A 84 10.44 -18.28 21.42
N GLN A 85 9.17 -18.39 21.84
CA GLN A 85 8.08 -18.78 20.94
C GLN A 85 7.92 -17.76 19.80
N LEU A 86 7.99 -16.46 20.12
CA LEU A 86 7.93 -15.39 19.12
C LEU A 86 9.07 -15.52 18.08
N MET A 87 10.30 -15.77 18.54
CA MET A 87 11.46 -16.00 17.67
C MET A 87 11.28 -17.23 16.77
N ASP A 88 10.74 -18.32 17.31
CA ASP A 88 10.50 -19.54 16.53
C ASP A 88 9.42 -19.35 15.47
N ILE A 89 8.36 -18.61 15.79
CA ILE A 89 7.34 -18.21 14.80
C ILE A 89 7.97 -17.30 13.74
N ALA A 90 8.74 -16.29 14.14
CA ALA A 90 9.42 -15.39 13.22
C ALA A 90 10.33 -16.15 12.22
N ARG A 91 11.18 -17.05 12.73
CA ARG A 91 12.05 -17.90 11.91
C ARG A 91 11.27 -18.78 10.94
N ARG A 92 10.16 -19.38 11.39
CA ARG A 92 9.31 -20.22 10.52
C ARG A 92 8.64 -19.42 9.41
N LEU A 93 8.11 -18.24 9.71
CA LEU A 93 7.52 -17.35 8.70
C LEU A 93 8.55 -16.92 7.66
N ILE A 94 9.77 -16.59 8.09
CA ILE A 94 10.88 -16.17 7.23
C ILE A 94 11.43 -17.32 6.38
N ALA A 95 11.57 -18.52 6.96
CA ALA A 95 12.03 -19.69 6.22
C ALA A 95 11.09 -20.03 5.06
N ARG A 96 9.78 -19.79 5.22
CA ARG A 96 8.75 -20.03 4.21
C ARG A 96 8.89 -19.15 2.96
N VAL A 97 9.53 -17.99 3.09
CA VAL A 97 9.80 -17.08 1.98
C VAL A 97 11.22 -17.25 1.41
N GLY A 98 11.93 -18.29 1.84
CA GLY A 98 13.30 -18.58 1.39
C GLY A 98 14.35 -17.60 1.93
N ARG A 99 14.09 -16.98 3.08
CA ARG A 99 15.02 -16.06 3.76
C ARG A 99 15.47 -16.65 5.10
N HIS A 100 16.44 -16.00 5.74
CA HIS A 100 16.94 -16.37 7.05
C HIS A 100 17.01 -15.14 7.96
N VAL A 101 16.88 -15.36 9.27
CA VAL A 101 17.07 -14.34 10.31
C VAL A 101 17.91 -14.93 11.44
N ASP A 102 19.01 -14.26 11.76
CA ASP A 102 19.94 -14.64 12.81
C ASP A 102 20.73 -13.41 13.29
N ASP A 103 21.66 -13.61 14.21
CA ASP A 103 22.46 -12.54 14.80
C ASP A 103 23.35 -11.80 13.77
N SER A 104 23.65 -12.44 12.62
CA SER A 104 24.39 -11.84 11.51
C SER A 104 23.50 -11.04 10.56
N GLN A 105 22.22 -11.41 10.45
CA GLN A 105 21.19 -10.73 9.69
C GLN A 105 19.93 -10.51 10.55
N PRO A 106 19.96 -9.55 11.50
CA PRO A 106 18.87 -9.36 12.46
C PRO A 106 17.65 -8.60 11.89
N LEU A 107 17.73 -8.15 10.63
CA LEU A 107 16.72 -7.36 9.93
C LEU A 107 16.28 -8.10 8.67
N VAL A 108 14.99 -8.40 8.56
CA VAL A 108 14.44 -9.09 7.39
C VAL A 108 13.14 -8.46 6.93
N ASP A 109 13.13 -8.05 5.67
CA ASP A 109 11.92 -7.74 4.91
C ASP A 109 11.61 -8.87 3.92
N ALA A 110 10.34 -9.23 3.85
CA ALA A 110 9.86 -10.39 3.12
C ALA A 110 8.46 -10.17 2.54
N ARG A 111 8.16 -10.91 1.46
CA ARG A 111 6.82 -11.06 0.92
C ARG A 111 6.33 -12.47 1.18
N MET A 112 5.20 -12.57 1.88
CA MET A 112 4.58 -13.83 2.25
C MET A 112 3.83 -14.45 1.05
N PRO A 113 3.55 -15.77 1.06
CA PRO A 113 2.89 -16.44 -0.06
C PRO A 113 1.47 -15.92 -0.38
N ASP A 114 0.77 -15.36 0.62
CA ASP A 114 -0.54 -14.71 0.47
C ASP A 114 -0.43 -13.28 -0.11
N GLY A 115 0.80 -12.79 -0.33
CA GLY A 115 1.11 -11.45 -0.81
C GLY A 115 1.37 -10.43 0.29
N SER A 116 1.13 -10.78 1.57
CA SER A 116 1.33 -9.87 2.71
C SER A 116 2.80 -9.49 2.87
N ARG A 117 3.07 -8.29 3.38
CA ARG A 117 4.43 -7.82 3.66
C ARG A 117 4.78 -8.13 5.11
N LEU A 118 5.92 -8.78 5.30
CA LEU A 118 6.44 -9.16 6.61
C LEU A 118 7.78 -8.44 6.85
N ASN A 119 7.87 -7.71 7.95
CA ASN A 119 9.12 -7.20 8.49
C ASN A 119 9.37 -7.85 9.85
N VAL A 120 10.61 -8.28 10.08
CA VAL A 120 11.05 -8.86 11.34
C VAL A 120 12.37 -8.23 11.77
N VAL A 121 12.44 -7.87 13.05
CA VAL A 121 13.63 -7.35 13.72
C VAL A 121 13.89 -8.18 14.97
N ILE A 122 15.11 -8.70 15.13
CA ILE A 122 15.49 -9.50 16.30
C ILE A 122 16.64 -8.86 17.09
N ALA A 123 16.96 -9.45 18.24
CA ALA A 123 18.15 -9.07 19.02
C ALA A 123 19.44 -9.22 18.17
N PRO A 124 20.48 -8.40 18.40
CA PRO A 124 20.58 -7.35 19.43
C PRO A 124 19.95 -6.01 19.01
N VAL A 125 19.33 -5.90 17.84
CA VAL A 125 18.76 -4.64 17.34
C VAL A 125 17.42 -4.32 18.02
N ALA A 126 16.57 -5.33 18.20
CA ALA A 126 15.35 -5.20 18.99
C ALA A 126 15.64 -5.50 20.47
N LEU A 127 15.65 -4.46 21.31
CA LEU A 127 16.03 -4.55 22.72
C LEU A 127 14.96 -5.22 23.60
N ASP A 128 13.68 -4.99 23.27
CA ASP A 128 12.53 -5.43 24.07
C ASP A 128 11.97 -6.79 23.62
N GLY A 129 12.78 -7.58 22.92
CA GLY A 129 12.37 -8.83 22.26
C GLY A 129 12.11 -8.63 20.77
N ALA A 130 11.85 -9.72 20.06
CA ALA A 130 11.63 -9.67 18.61
C ALA A 130 10.42 -8.80 18.26
N SER A 131 10.50 -8.11 17.13
CA SER A 131 9.40 -7.33 16.57
C SER A 131 8.99 -7.90 15.22
N ILE A 132 7.69 -8.02 15.00
CA ILE A 132 7.09 -8.46 13.75
C ILE A 132 6.09 -7.41 13.30
N SER A 133 6.19 -6.94 12.06
CA SER A 133 5.17 -6.12 11.42
C SER A 133 4.63 -6.82 10.18
N ILE A 134 3.35 -7.14 10.16
CA ILE A 134 2.66 -7.72 9.01
C ILE A 134 1.68 -6.70 8.47
N ARG A 135 1.85 -6.29 7.21
CA ARG A 135 0.82 -5.60 6.45
C ARG A 135 0.11 -6.62 5.58
N LYS A 136 -1.14 -6.91 5.92
CA LYS A 136 -1.94 -7.90 5.21
C LYS A 136 -2.20 -7.45 3.78
N PHE A 137 -2.13 -8.40 2.86
CA PHE A 137 -2.57 -8.15 1.50
C PHE A 137 -4.09 -7.96 1.50
N GLY A 138 -4.57 -6.78 1.06
CA GLY A 138 -5.99 -6.46 1.07
C GLY A 138 -6.82 -7.45 0.23
N SER A 139 -7.96 -7.89 0.76
CA SER A 139 -8.83 -8.89 0.11
C SER A 139 -9.75 -8.33 -0.99
N GLY A 140 -9.95 -7.01 -1.07
CA GLY A 140 -10.93 -6.41 -1.99
C GLY A 140 -10.37 -5.27 -2.86
N GLN A 141 -10.61 -5.37 -4.17
CA GLN A 141 -10.43 -4.25 -5.09
C GLN A 141 -11.53 -3.22 -4.83
N ARG A 142 -11.16 -2.05 -4.30
CA ARG A 142 -12.09 -0.93 -4.10
C ARG A 142 -12.26 -0.21 -5.45
N THR A 143 -13.49 0.00 -5.87
CA THR A 143 -13.82 0.79 -7.07
C THR A 143 -14.01 2.27 -6.71
N LEU A 144 -14.02 3.18 -7.71
CA LEU A 144 -14.35 4.58 -7.47
C LEU A 144 -15.77 4.74 -6.88
N ALA A 145 -16.73 3.90 -7.30
CA ALA A 145 -18.08 3.88 -6.74
C ALA A 145 -18.05 3.57 -5.22
N ASN A 146 -17.25 2.59 -4.79
CA ASN A 146 -17.11 2.32 -3.36
C ASN A 146 -16.49 3.50 -2.61
N LEU A 147 -15.53 4.21 -3.21
CA LEU A 147 -14.95 5.41 -2.59
C LEU A 147 -15.97 6.55 -2.45
N VAL A 148 -16.94 6.65 -3.37
CA VAL A 148 -18.09 7.56 -3.23
C VAL A 148 -19.02 7.12 -2.10
N GLU A 149 -19.32 5.83 -2.00
CA GLU A 149 -20.15 5.26 -0.92
C GLU A 149 -19.54 5.49 0.47
N TYR A 150 -18.22 5.41 0.61
CA TYR A 150 -17.52 5.74 1.87
C TYR A 150 -17.40 7.25 2.13
N GLY A 151 -17.87 8.08 1.18
CA GLY A 151 -17.77 9.53 1.22
C GLY A 151 -16.33 10.04 1.09
N SER A 152 -15.40 9.24 0.56
CA SER A 152 -14.01 9.66 0.31
C SER A 152 -13.90 10.73 -0.78
N MET A 153 -14.86 10.74 -1.71
CA MET A 153 -15.07 11.76 -2.72
C MET A 153 -16.56 11.82 -3.08
N ASN A 154 -17.00 12.82 -3.84
CA ASN A 154 -18.34 12.82 -4.42
C ASN A 154 -18.36 12.22 -5.83
N GLU A 155 -19.56 11.99 -6.37
CA GLU A 155 -19.75 11.40 -7.70
C GLU A 155 -19.12 12.24 -8.82
N MET A 156 -19.18 13.57 -8.72
CA MET A 156 -18.58 14.46 -9.71
C MET A 156 -17.06 14.26 -9.82
N MET A 157 -16.37 14.16 -8.69
CA MET A 157 -14.94 13.88 -8.63
C MET A 157 -14.62 12.48 -9.19
N ALA A 158 -15.42 11.47 -8.85
CA ALA A 158 -15.24 10.12 -9.37
C ALA A 158 -15.36 10.10 -10.91
N ASN A 159 -16.42 10.71 -11.46
CA ASN A 159 -16.62 10.81 -12.90
C ASN A 159 -15.50 11.59 -13.60
N PHE A 160 -14.99 12.66 -12.98
CA PHE A 160 -13.81 13.37 -13.47
C PHE A 160 -12.58 12.45 -13.56
N LEU A 161 -12.30 11.67 -12.52
CA LEU A 161 -11.16 10.75 -12.49
C LEU A 161 -11.32 9.59 -13.48
N VAL A 162 -12.55 9.12 -13.75
CA VAL A 162 -12.84 8.18 -14.84
C VAL A 162 -12.43 8.76 -16.18
N ILE A 163 -12.88 10.00 -16.49
CA ILE A 163 -12.53 10.69 -17.74
C ILE A 163 -11.03 10.88 -17.84
N ALA A 164 -10.38 11.41 -16.80
CA ALA A 164 -8.94 11.62 -16.80
C ALA A 164 -8.14 10.31 -17.04
N SER A 165 -8.58 9.20 -16.43
CA SER A 165 -7.95 7.89 -16.61
C SER A 165 -8.09 7.37 -18.04
N ARG A 166 -9.28 7.52 -18.65
CA ARG A 166 -9.55 7.14 -20.05
C ARG A 166 -8.81 8.00 -21.07
N CYS A 167 -8.73 9.31 -20.82
CA CYS A 167 -8.09 10.27 -21.70
C CYS A 167 -6.55 10.33 -21.54
N ARG A 168 -5.93 9.26 -21.01
CA ARG A 168 -4.48 9.17 -20.84
C ARG A 168 -3.86 10.40 -20.16
N VAL A 169 -4.51 10.94 -19.14
CA VAL A 169 -3.94 12.02 -18.34
C VAL A 169 -2.90 11.43 -17.38
N ASN A 170 -1.67 11.96 -17.39
CA ASN A 170 -0.64 11.63 -16.40
C ASN A 170 -1.03 12.14 -15.01
N ILE A 171 -1.13 11.22 -14.03
CA ILE A 171 -1.69 11.51 -12.71
C ILE A 171 -0.74 11.07 -11.59
N ILE A 172 -0.50 11.96 -10.64
CA ILE A 172 0.17 11.67 -9.38
C ILE A 172 -0.84 11.62 -8.26
N VAL A 173 -0.89 10.53 -7.50
CA VAL A 173 -1.68 10.43 -6.27
C VAL A 173 -0.76 10.67 -5.06
N SER A 174 -0.95 11.78 -4.36
CA SER A 174 -0.09 12.18 -3.24
C SER A 174 -0.79 12.11 -1.88
N GLY A 175 -0.03 11.86 -0.81
CA GLY A 175 -0.59 11.78 0.55
C GLY A 175 0.27 11.05 1.57
N GLY A 176 -0.10 11.14 2.84
CA GLY A 176 0.59 10.47 3.95
C GLY A 176 0.53 8.93 3.90
N THR A 177 1.17 8.29 4.88
CA THR A 177 1.06 6.84 5.07
C THR A 177 -0.38 6.47 5.46
N GLY A 178 -0.91 5.39 4.87
CA GLY A 178 -2.27 4.92 5.19
C GLY A 178 -3.41 5.82 4.71
N SER A 179 -3.15 6.84 3.88
CA SER A 179 -4.18 7.74 3.33
C SER A 179 -5.00 7.13 2.19
N GLY A 180 -4.58 5.98 1.65
CA GLY A 180 -5.29 5.28 0.56
C GLY A 180 -4.80 5.62 -0.85
N LYS A 181 -3.54 6.10 -1.01
CA LYS A 181 -2.96 6.41 -2.34
C LYS A 181 -3.06 5.25 -3.34
N THR A 182 -2.49 4.09 -2.97
CA THR A 182 -2.50 2.90 -3.82
C THR A 182 -3.91 2.40 -4.07
N THR A 183 -4.80 2.52 -3.07
CA THR A 183 -6.22 2.17 -3.22
C THR A 183 -6.90 3.03 -4.29
N LEU A 184 -6.69 4.35 -4.25
CA LEU A 184 -7.26 5.27 -5.23
C LEU A 184 -6.65 5.02 -6.62
N LEU A 185 -5.32 4.88 -6.72
CA LEU A 185 -4.66 4.57 -7.98
C LEU A 185 -5.22 3.27 -8.58
N ASN A 186 -5.37 2.22 -7.77
CA ASN A 186 -5.93 0.95 -8.21
C ASN A 186 -7.41 1.07 -8.62
N ALA A 187 -8.19 1.92 -7.95
CA ALA A 187 -9.57 2.20 -8.35
C ALA A 187 -9.65 2.92 -9.71
N MET A 188 -8.74 3.88 -9.95
CA MET A 188 -8.64 4.61 -11.22
C MET A 188 -8.15 3.72 -12.36
N SER A 189 -7.24 2.80 -12.09
CA SER A 189 -6.69 1.91 -13.11
C SER A 189 -7.73 0.97 -13.74
N HIS A 190 -8.88 0.76 -13.09
CA HIS A 190 -10.01 0.01 -13.68
C HIS A 190 -10.60 0.68 -14.92
N TYR A 191 -10.37 1.98 -15.11
CA TYR A 191 -10.91 2.76 -16.23
C TYR A 191 -9.89 2.99 -17.34
N ILE A 192 -8.72 2.35 -17.27
CA ILE A 192 -7.78 2.27 -18.39
C ILE A 192 -8.40 1.38 -19.47
N ASP A 193 -8.25 1.78 -20.74
CA ASP A 193 -8.78 1.05 -21.89
C ASP A 193 -8.24 -0.39 -21.96
N GLU A 194 -9.09 -1.34 -22.34
CA GLU A 194 -8.74 -2.77 -22.40
C GLU A 194 -7.71 -3.09 -23.49
N GLY A 195 -7.57 -2.23 -24.51
CA GLY A 195 -6.58 -2.34 -25.56
C GLY A 195 -5.17 -1.88 -25.16
N GLU A 196 -5.01 -1.21 -24.02
CA GLU A 196 -3.72 -0.71 -23.54
C GLU A 196 -2.85 -1.83 -22.94
N ARG A 197 -1.57 -1.84 -23.32
CA ARG A 197 -0.52 -2.60 -22.63
C ARG A 197 -0.02 -1.82 -21.43
N VAL A 198 -0.32 -2.30 -20.23
CA VAL A 198 0.04 -1.61 -18.98
C VAL A 198 1.14 -2.36 -18.24
N LEU A 199 2.19 -1.64 -17.85
CA LEU A 199 3.26 -2.16 -17.01
C LEU A 199 3.15 -1.59 -15.60
N THR A 200 3.05 -2.44 -14.58
CA THR A 200 3.11 -2.01 -13.17
C THR A 200 4.49 -2.29 -12.60
N LEU A 201 5.09 -1.29 -11.95
CA LEU A 201 6.43 -1.34 -11.36
C LEU A 201 6.30 -1.03 -9.87
N GLU A 202 6.56 -2.00 -8.99
CA GLU A 202 6.26 -1.88 -7.57
C GLU A 202 7.38 -2.43 -6.69
N ASP A 203 7.59 -1.88 -5.49
CA ASP A 203 8.48 -2.51 -4.51
C ASP A 203 7.92 -3.85 -4.01
N ALA A 204 6.60 -3.86 -3.82
CA ALA A 204 5.80 -5.04 -3.55
C ALA A 204 4.49 -4.87 -4.31
N ALA A 205 4.09 -5.86 -5.09
CA ALA A 205 3.00 -5.73 -6.04
C ALA A 205 1.65 -5.71 -5.32
N GLU A 206 1.11 -4.52 -5.11
CA GLU A 206 -0.18 -4.23 -4.49
C GLU A 206 -1.26 -4.03 -5.57
N LEU A 207 -0.89 -3.49 -6.74
CA LEU A 207 -1.81 -3.20 -7.83
C LEU A 207 -2.35 -4.47 -8.48
N ARG A 208 -3.66 -4.44 -8.76
CA ARG A 208 -4.42 -5.50 -9.41
C ARG A 208 -5.29 -4.90 -10.51
N LEU A 209 -4.70 -4.76 -11.68
CA LEU A 209 -5.37 -4.27 -12.88
C LEU A 209 -6.21 -5.37 -13.54
N GLN A 210 -7.31 -4.97 -14.18
CA GLN A 210 -8.26 -5.89 -14.84
C GLN A 210 -7.97 -6.04 -16.34
N GLN A 211 -7.17 -5.15 -16.91
CA GLN A 211 -6.88 -5.15 -18.34
C GLN A 211 -6.22 -6.48 -18.75
N PRO A 212 -6.51 -6.97 -19.96
CA PRO A 212 -5.98 -8.26 -20.41
C PRO A 212 -4.46 -8.23 -20.61
N HIS A 213 -3.89 -7.06 -20.90
CA HIS A 213 -2.49 -6.92 -21.31
C HIS A 213 -1.63 -6.23 -20.25
N VAL A 214 -1.60 -6.81 -19.05
CA VAL A 214 -0.84 -6.28 -17.89
C VAL A 214 0.44 -7.08 -17.66
N VAL A 215 1.57 -6.38 -17.51
CA VAL A 215 2.83 -6.97 -17.04
C VAL A 215 3.17 -6.36 -15.68
N ARG A 216 3.35 -7.23 -14.67
CA ARG A 216 3.65 -6.84 -13.30
C ARG A 216 5.12 -7.09 -13.01
N LEU A 217 5.85 -6.06 -12.61
CA LEU A 217 7.26 -6.09 -12.29
C LEU A 217 7.47 -5.63 -10.85
N GLU A 218 8.35 -6.33 -10.14
CA GLU A 218 8.71 -6.02 -8.76
C GLU A 218 10.19 -5.74 -8.62
N THR A 219 10.53 -4.85 -7.68
CA THR A 219 11.93 -4.66 -7.30
C THR A 219 12.45 -5.90 -6.59
N ARG A 220 13.76 -6.10 -6.64
CA ARG A 220 14.42 -7.23 -5.97
C ARG A 220 15.54 -6.69 -5.09
N MET A 221 15.45 -6.97 -3.79
CA MET A 221 16.56 -6.72 -2.87
C MET A 221 17.77 -7.58 -3.24
N ALA A 222 18.97 -7.10 -2.92
CA ALA A 222 20.19 -7.88 -3.12
C ALA A 222 20.13 -9.19 -2.31
N GLY A 223 20.72 -10.26 -2.86
CA GLY A 223 20.91 -11.51 -2.13
C GLY A 223 21.96 -11.38 -1.01
N ALA A 224 22.21 -12.46 -0.27
CA ALA A 224 23.20 -12.49 0.81
C ALA A 224 24.62 -12.08 0.37
N GLU A 225 24.96 -12.29 -0.90
CA GLU A 225 26.24 -11.88 -1.49
C GLU A 225 26.22 -10.44 -2.06
N ASN A 226 25.19 -9.63 -1.73
CA ASN A 226 24.94 -8.30 -2.28
C ASN A 226 24.82 -8.24 -3.82
N GLN A 227 24.51 -9.37 -4.46
CA GLN A 227 24.32 -9.45 -5.91
C GLN A 227 22.84 -9.50 -6.30
N GLY A 228 22.57 -9.08 -7.54
CA GLY A 228 21.26 -9.26 -8.15
C GLY A 228 20.20 -8.24 -7.74
N GLN A 229 20.57 -7.11 -7.13
CA GLN A 229 19.61 -6.06 -6.83
C GLN A 229 18.95 -5.54 -8.13
N VAL A 230 17.63 -5.40 -8.10
CA VAL A 230 16.84 -4.76 -9.16
C VAL A 230 16.11 -3.59 -8.52
N THR A 231 16.54 -2.36 -8.79
CA THR A 231 15.93 -1.15 -8.24
C THR A 231 14.73 -0.71 -9.08
N MET A 232 13.91 0.21 -8.55
CA MET A 232 12.81 0.81 -9.31
C MET A 232 13.32 1.48 -10.59
N CYS A 233 14.47 2.17 -10.52
CA CYS A 233 15.12 2.77 -11.68
C CYS A 233 15.44 1.73 -12.77
N HIS A 234 16.00 0.57 -12.39
CA HIS A 234 16.22 -0.54 -13.35
C HIS A 234 14.91 -0.99 -14.02
N LEU A 235 13.82 -1.07 -13.27
CA LEU A 235 12.51 -1.46 -13.81
C LEU A 235 11.96 -0.43 -14.80
N VAL A 236 12.02 0.86 -14.47
CA VAL A 236 11.52 1.94 -15.35
C VAL A 236 12.30 1.95 -16.67
N VAL A 237 13.63 1.92 -16.60
CA VAL A 237 14.49 1.92 -17.80
C VAL A 237 14.23 0.67 -18.67
N ASN A 238 14.01 -0.48 -18.05
CA ASN A 238 13.67 -1.70 -18.78
C ASN A 238 12.26 -1.62 -19.39
N ALA A 239 11.29 -1.08 -18.66
CA ALA A 239 9.89 -0.96 -19.09
C ALA A 239 9.76 -0.17 -20.40
N LEU A 240 10.55 0.89 -20.60
CA LEU A 240 10.60 1.67 -21.84
C LEU A 240 10.92 0.84 -23.09
N ARG A 241 11.58 -0.32 -22.94
CA ARG A 241 11.90 -1.24 -24.05
C ARG A 241 10.84 -2.31 -24.28
N MET A 242 9.82 -2.37 -23.43
CA MET A 242 8.78 -3.40 -23.46
C MET A 242 7.53 -2.98 -24.25
N ARG A 243 7.62 -1.87 -24.99
CA ARG A 243 6.54 -1.23 -25.75
C ARG A 243 5.26 -1.06 -24.90
N PRO A 244 5.31 -0.42 -23.72
CA PRO A 244 4.10 -0.14 -22.97
C PRO A 244 3.28 0.97 -23.64
N ASP A 245 1.96 0.92 -23.50
CA ASP A 245 1.13 2.11 -23.70
C ASP A 245 1.20 3.01 -22.46
N ARG A 246 1.25 2.38 -21.26
CA ARG A 246 1.21 3.08 -19.98
C ARG A 246 2.13 2.41 -18.97
N ILE A 247 2.84 3.23 -18.18
CA ILE A 247 3.68 2.76 -17.07
C ILE A 247 3.08 3.27 -15.77
N ILE A 248 2.81 2.35 -14.85
CA ILE A 248 2.31 2.68 -13.51
C ILE A 248 3.38 2.32 -12.50
N ILE A 249 3.86 3.32 -11.77
CA ILE A 249 4.84 3.14 -10.71
C ILE A 249 4.07 3.14 -9.38
N GLY A 250 4.15 2.07 -8.62
CA GLY A 250 3.39 1.93 -7.37
C GLY A 250 3.67 3.07 -6.40
N GLU A 251 4.94 3.44 -6.24
CA GLU A 251 5.36 4.60 -5.45
C GLU A 251 6.70 5.14 -5.94
N CYS A 252 6.78 6.45 -6.17
CA CYS A 252 8.01 7.16 -6.46
C CYS A 252 8.60 7.75 -5.17
N ARG A 253 9.81 7.33 -4.82
CA ARG A 253 10.55 7.64 -3.59
C ARG A 253 11.91 8.27 -3.85
N GLY A 254 12.51 8.13 -5.04
CA GLY A 254 13.90 8.50 -5.24
C GLY A 254 14.35 8.65 -6.70
N GLU A 255 15.49 8.05 -7.03
CA GLU A 255 16.22 8.23 -8.29
C GLU A 255 15.42 7.91 -9.55
N GLU A 256 14.41 7.04 -9.46
CA GLU A 256 13.50 6.68 -10.54
C GLU A 256 12.63 7.86 -11.01
N ALA A 257 12.52 8.93 -10.22
CA ALA A 257 11.68 10.08 -10.55
C ALA A 257 12.05 10.70 -11.89
N PHE A 258 13.34 10.78 -12.23
CA PHE A 258 13.76 11.33 -13.52
C PHE A 258 13.28 10.45 -14.68
N GLU A 259 13.52 9.13 -14.60
CA GLU A 259 13.10 8.18 -15.64
C GLU A 259 11.57 8.07 -15.74
N MET A 260 10.85 8.22 -14.63
CA MET A 260 9.40 8.32 -14.62
C MET A 260 8.92 9.55 -15.41
N LEU A 261 9.48 10.72 -15.16
CA LEU A 261 9.12 11.94 -15.88
C LEU A 261 9.49 11.82 -17.37
N GLN A 262 10.61 11.18 -17.69
CA GLN A 262 10.99 10.90 -19.08
C GLN A 262 9.98 9.97 -19.75
N ALA A 263 9.53 8.90 -19.09
CA ALA A 263 8.50 8.01 -19.61
C ALA A 263 7.22 8.79 -19.94
N MET A 264 6.75 9.61 -19.00
CA MET A 264 5.56 10.47 -19.15
C MET A 264 5.68 11.48 -20.29
N ASN A 265 6.88 12.01 -20.56
CA ASN A 265 7.12 12.96 -21.66
C ASN A 265 7.36 12.28 -23.02
N THR A 266 7.66 10.98 -23.08
CA THR A 266 8.11 10.29 -24.30
C THR A 266 7.09 9.29 -24.86
N GLY A 267 5.80 9.66 -24.79
CA GLY A 267 4.72 8.92 -25.45
C GLY A 267 4.13 7.77 -24.65
N HIS A 268 4.38 7.72 -23.33
CA HIS A 268 3.72 6.80 -22.40
C HIS A 268 2.67 7.56 -21.58
N ASP A 269 1.77 8.25 -22.29
CA ASP A 269 0.71 9.05 -21.68
C ASP A 269 -0.25 8.20 -20.85
N GLY A 270 -0.88 8.83 -19.87
CA GLY A 270 -1.77 8.18 -18.91
C GLY A 270 -1.05 7.49 -17.77
N SER A 271 0.28 7.60 -17.72
CA SER A 271 1.10 7.01 -16.66
C SER A 271 0.70 7.56 -15.29
N MET A 272 0.75 6.70 -14.28
CA MET A 272 0.33 7.05 -12.92
C MET A 272 1.40 6.67 -11.91
N SER A 273 1.51 7.46 -10.84
CA SER A 273 2.35 7.11 -9.72
C SER A 273 1.79 7.60 -8.40
N THR A 274 2.23 7.01 -7.30
CA THR A 274 1.96 7.56 -5.96
C THR A 274 3.22 8.17 -5.36
N LEU A 275 3.06 9.16 -4.49
CA LEU A 275 4.16 9.72 -3.72
C LEU A 275 3.71 10.24 -2.35
N HIS A 276 4.63 10.28 -1.39
CA HIS A 276 4.34 10.90 -0.09
C HIS A 276 4.54 12.41 -0.16
N ALA A 277 3.48 13.17 0.13
CA ALA A 277 3.52 14.62 0.27
C ALA A 277 2.29 15.12 1.06
N ASN A 278 2.41 16.32 1.63
CA ASN A 278 1.36 16.92 2.45
C ASN A 278 0.41 17.82 1.66
N SER A 279 0.78 18.19 0.44
CA SER A 279 -0.04 18.99 -0.48
C SER A 279 0.39 18.76 -1.93
N PRO A 280 -0.44 19.16 -2.93
CA PRO A 280 -0.04 19.15 -4.34
C PRO A 280 1.25 19.94 -4.63
N ARG A 281 1.45 21.10 -3.98
CA ARG A 281 2.69 21.89 -4.14
C ARG A 281 3.90 21.17 -3.56
N ASP A 282 3.74 20.54 -2.40
CA ASP A 282 4.78 19.74 -1.75
C ASP A 282 5.13 18.49 -2.57
N ALA A 283 4.13 17.88 -3.24
CA ALA A 283 4.34 16.77 -4.16
C ALA A 283 5.31 17.14 -5.29
N LEU A 284 5.11 18.29 -5.93
CA LEU A 284 5.99 18.77 -6.99
C LEU A 284 7.38 19.14 -6.47
N ALA A 285 7.47 19.80 -5.30
CA ALA A 285 8.77 20.13 -4.69
C ALA A 285 9.57 18.87 -4.32
N ARG A 286 8.90 17.80 -3.89
CA ARG A 286 9.54 16.51 -3.63
C ARG A 286 10.01 15.83 -4.91
N LEU A 287 9.24 15.91 -6.00
CA LEU A 287 9.70 15.45 -7.31
C LEU A 287 10.93 16.23 -7.78
N GLU A 288 10.95 17.56 -7.62
CA GLU A 288 12.15 18.37 -7.88
C GLU A 288 13.36 17.83 -7.12
N SER A 289 13.18 17.57 -5.82
CA SER A 289 14.24 17.04 -4.95
C SER A 289 14.71 15.65 -5.39
N MET A 290 13.79 14.74 -5.72
CA MET A 290 14.11 13.38 -6.18
C MET A 290 14.88 13.40 -7.50
N VAL A 291 14.51 14.27 -8.44
CA VAL A 291 15.23 14.43 -9.71
C VAL A 291 16.63 15.00 -9.47
N MET A 292 16.79 15.95 -8.54
CA MET A 292 18.12 16.47 -8.18
C MET A 292 19.03 15.42 -7.52
N MET A 293 18.46 14.37 -6.93
CA MET A 293 19.22 13.23 -6.40
C MET A 293 19.68 12.25 -7.49
N SER A 294 19.09 12.32 -8.68
CA SER A 294 19.51 11.50 -9.82
C SER A 294 20.87 11.96 -10.35
N SER A 295 21.54 11.11 -11.14
CA SER A 295 22.86 11.40 -11.72
C SER A 295 22.85 12.53 -12.77
N ALA A 296 21.67 13.02 -13.16
CA ALA A 296 21.54 14.11 -14.12
C ALA A 296 21.71 15.47 -13.43
N ALA A 297 22.85 16.13 -13.69
CA ALA A 297 23.10 17.50 -13.25
C ALA A 297 22.28 18.51 -14.09
N LEU A 298 20.97 18.57 -13.85
CA LEU A 298 20.05 19.47 -14.54
C LEU A 298 19.82 20.76 -13.73
N PRO A 299 19.81 21.94 -14.37
CA PRO A 299 19.37 23.17 -13.72
C PRO A 299 17.92 23.04 -13.23
N LEU A 300 17.60 23.64 -12.07
CA LEU A 300 16.27 23.55 -11.46
C LEU A 300 15.14 23.99 -12.41
N ALA A 301 15.36 25.02 -13.22
CA ALA A 301 14.40 25.46 -14.22
C ALA A 301 14.09 24.38 -15.28
N ALA A 302 15.07 23.56 -15.66
CA ALA A 302 14.87 22.44 -16.57
C ALA A 302 14.08 21.31 -15.91
N ILE A 303 14.37 21.01 -14.64
CA ILE A 303 13.62 20.01 -13.84
C ILE A 303 12.15 20.43 -13.74
N ARG A 304 11.87 21.69 -13.41
CA ARG A 304 10.50 22.22 -13.33
C ARG A 304 9.76 22.13 -14.65
N ARG A 305 10.42 22.46 -15.76
CA ARG A 305 9.82 22.31 -17.10
C ARG A 305 9.49 20.85 -17.41
N ASN A 306 10.38 19.92 -17.07
CA ASN A 306 10.12 18.49 -17.26
C ASN A 306 8.94 18.01 -16.41
N ILE A 307 8.84 18.46 -15.15
CA ILE A 307 7.71 18.15 -14.25
C ILE A 307 6.40 18.68 -14.83
N VAL A 308 6.37 19.94 -15.25
CA VAL A 308 5.17 20.60 -15.81
C VAL A 308 4.72 19.97 -17.11
N SER A 309 5.66 19.52 -17.95
CA SER A 309 5.36 18.82 -19.20
C SER A 309 4.82 17.41 -18.95
N ALA A 310 5.33 16.73 -17.91
CA ALA A 310 5.01 15.33 -17.66
C ALA A 310 3.73 15.13 -16.86
N ILE A 311 3.48 15.97 -15.84
CA ILE A 311 2.41 15.75 -14.86
C ILE A 311 1.28 16.72 -15.12
N HIS A 312 0.08 16.19 -15.33
CA HIS A 312 -1.11 17.00 -15.59
C HIS A 312 -1.94 17.21 -14.33
N ILE A 313 -2.15 16.16 -13.53
CA ILE A 313 -2.99 16.20 -12.34
C ILE A 313 -2.26 15.63 -11.13
N VAL A 314 -2.43 16.30 -9.98
CA VAL A 314 -2.08 15.79 -8.66
C VAL A 314 -3.35 15.59 -7.83
N VAL A 315 -3.61 14.36 -7.41
CA VAL A 315 -4.73 14.01 -6.52
C VAL A 315 -4.20 13.85 -5.10
N GLN A 316 -4.50 14.81 -4.23
CA GLN A 316 -4.10 14.77 -2.82
C GLN A 316 -5.12 14.00 -2.00
N VAL A 317 -4.68 12.92 -1.34
CA VAL A 317 -5.49 12.15 -0.38
C VAL A 317 -4.95 12.29 1.03
N SER A 318 -5.86 12.33 2.00
CA SER A 318 -5.50 12.38 3.41
C SER A 318 -6.36 11.45 4.25
N ARG A 319 -5.77 10.96 5.33
CA ARG A 319 -6.48 10.27 6.40
C ARG A 319 -6.73 11.28 7.52
N LEU A 320 -7.99 11.51 7.83
CA LEU A 320 -8.41 12.44 8.87
C LEU A 320 -8.33 11.78 10.27
N PRO A 321 -8.32 12.57 11.36
CA PRO A 321 -8.21 12.06 12.73
C PRO A 321 -9.31 11.06 13.14
N ASP A 322 -10.48 11.11 12.53
CA ASP A 322 -11.57 10.16 12.79
C ASP A 322 -11.34 8.77 12.14
N GLY A 323 -10.29 8.63 11.32
CA GLY A 323 -9.95 7.43 10.56
C GLY A 323 -10.44 7.45 9.12
N SER A 324 -11.33 8.38 8.76
CA SER A 324 -11.85 8.50 7.40
C SER A 324 -10.76 8.95 6.43
N ARG A 325 -10.87 8.50 5.17
CA ARG A 325 -9.95 8.88 4.09
C ARG A 325 -10.71 9.77 3.11
N LYS A 326 -10.15 10.92 2.75
CA LYS A 326 -10.77 11.89 1.83
C LYS A 326 -9.78 12.29 0.74
N VAL A 327 -10.29 12.51 -0.48
CA VAL A 327 -9.58 13.30 -1.49
C VAL A 327 -9.70 14.76 -1.09
N ILE A 328 -8.57 15.38 -0.75
CA ILE A 328 -8.50 16.76 -0.26
C ILE A 328 -8.45 17.75 -1.41
N ASN A 329 -7.66 17.47 -2.45
CA ASN A 329 -7.58 18.29 -3.66
C ASN A 329 -7.44 17.39 -4.89
N ILE A 330 -8.04 17.83 -5.99
CA ILE A 330 -7.65 17.42 -7.35
C ILE A 330 -7.15 18.68 -8.02
N THR A 331 -5.85 18.74 -8.25
CA THR A 331 -5.14 19.95 -8.68
C THR A 331 -4.50 19.72 -10.04
N GLU A 332 -4.73 20.65 -10.97
CA GLU A 332 -4.09 20.66 -12.27
C GLU A 332 -2.79 21.46 -12.26
N VAL A 333 -1.79 20.94 -12.97
CA VAL A 333 -0.53 21.64 -13.25
C VAL A 333 -0.72 22.45 -14.54
N MET A 334 -0.81 23.77 -14.39
CA MET A 334 -1.23 24.67 -15.48
C MET A 334 -0.09 25.18 -16.35
N GLY A 335 1.16 25.02 -15.93
CA GLY A 335 2.32 25.60 -16.59
C GLY A 335 3.34 26.20 -15.62
N MET A 336 4.17 27.09 -16.16
CA MET A 336 5.11 27.90 -15.39
C MET A 336 4.82 29.39 -15.59
N GLU A 337 5.00 30.18 -14.53
CA GLU A 337 5.10 31.64 -14.59
C GLU A 337 6.43 32.06 -13.96
N GLY A 338 7.33 32.58 -14.80
CA GLY A 338 8.74 32.72 -14.42
C GLY A 338 9.34 31.36 -14.02
N ASP A 339 9.83 31.26 -12.79
CA ASP A 339 10.41 30.03 -12.24
C ASP A 339 9.43 29.19 -11.40
N ASN A 340 8.18 29.64 -11.25
CA ASN A 340 7.19 29.00 -10.38
C ASN A 340 6.23 28.13 -11.17
N ILE A 341 5.95 26.93 -10.66
CA ILE A 341 4.89 26.07 -11.19
C ILE A 341 3.53 26.61 -10.75
N ILE A 342 2.64 26.79 -11.72
CA ILE A 342 1.27 27.25 -11.48
C ILE A 342 0.34 26.04 -11.34
N LEU A 343 -0.44 26.07 -10.26
CA LEU A 343 -1.39 25.03 -9.89
C LEU A 343 -2.79 25.62 -9.83
N GLN A 344 -3.79 24.84 -10.26
CA GLN A 344 -5.19 25.23 -10.17
C GLN A 344 -6.00 24.07 -9.59
N ASP A 345 -6.69 24.30 -8.48
CA ASP A 345 -7.60 23.31 -7.92
C ASP A 345 -8.85 23.20 -8.79
N ILE A 346 -9.19 21.98 -9.19
CA ILE A 346 -10.45 21.63 -9.85
C ILE A 346 -11.48 21.26 -8.77
N PHE A 347 -11.03 20.50 -7.76
CA PHE A 347 -11.84 20.11 -6.62
C PHE A 347 -11.08 20.30 -5.31
N SER A 348 -11.80 20.66 -4.26
CA SER A 348 -11.26 20.69 -2.89
C SER A 348 -12.26 20.12 -1.88
N TYR A 349 -11.76 19.64 -0.75
CA TYR A 349 -12.55 19.28 0.41
C TYR A 349 -12.25 20.24 1.57
N SER A 350 -13.31 20.76 2.18
CA SER A 350 -13.23 21.60 3.38
C SER A 350 -14.00 20.94 4.52
N ALA A 351 -13.29 20.64 5.61
CA ALA A 351 -13.93 20.19 6.85
C ALA A 351 -14.73 21.34 7.49
N GLN A 352 -15.89 21.02 8.03
CA GLN A 352 -16.69 21.94 8.84
C GLN A 352 -16.17 21.95 10.28
N ALA A 353 -16.45 23.04 11.00
CA ALA A 353 -16.07 23.16 12.41
C ALA A 353 -16.82 22.16 13.30
N GLU A 354 -18.06 21.86 12.95
CA GLU A 354 -18.94 20.95 13.69
C GLU A 354 -18.65 19.48 13.35
N ARG A 355 -18.80 18.62 14.35
CA ARG A 355 -18.72 17.17 14.21
C ARG A 355 -20.13 16.59 14.14
N SER A 356 -20.26 15.40 13.53
CA SER A 356 -21.51 14.65 13.66
C SER A 356 -21.79 14.26 15.12
N GLU A 357 -23.01 13.83 15.40
CA GLU A 357 -23.39 13.26 16.71
C GLU A 357 -22.50 12.07 17.13
N THR A 358 -21.92 11.36 16.15
CA THR A 358 -21.00 10.23 16.33
C THR A 358 -19.52 10.63 16.41
N GLY A 359 -19.21 11.94 16.38
CA GLY A 359 -17.84 12.48 16.44
C GLY A 359 -17.08 12.46 15.10
N ALA A 360 -17.74 12.08 14.00
CA ALA A 360 -17.15 12.04 12.67
C ALA A 360 -16.95 13.45 12.09
N ILE A 361 -15.93 13.62 11.25
CA ILE A 361 -15.64 14.88 10.57
C ILE A 361 -16.62 15.07 9.43
N GLN A 362 -17.37 16.16 9.49
CA GLN A 362 -18.22 16.60 8.38
C GLN A 362 -17.47 17.61 7.52
N GLY A 363 -17.84 17.68 6.25
CA GLY A 363 -17.23 18.62 5.30
C GLY A 363 -17.91 18.55 3.95
N SER A 364 -17.55 19.48 3.08
CA SER A 364 -18.11 19.58 1.73
C SER A 364 -17.01 19.55 0.68
N PHE A 365 -17.35 18.93 -0.45
CA PHE A 365 -16.53 18.97 -1.66
C PHE A 365 -16.97 20.17 -2.51
N THR A 366 -16.01 21.00 -2.92
CA THR A 366 -16.24 22.15 -3.79
C THR A 366 -15.63 21.85 -5.17
N SER A 367 -16.37 22.19 -6.22
CA SER A 367 -15.89 22.17 -7.61
C SER A 367 -15.64 23.59 -8.09
N TYR A 368 -14.46 23.85 -8.62
CA TYR A 368 -14.08 25.15 -9.20
C TYR A 368 -14.16 25.17 -10.72
N GLY A 369 -14.43 24.02 -11.35
CA GLY A 369 -14.46 23.87 -12.80
C GLY A 369 -13.09 23.65 -13.43
N ILE A 370 -13.06 23.62 -14.76
CA ILE A 370 -11.85 23.49 -15.58
C ILE A 370 -11.76 24.65 -16.56
N LEU A 371 -10.54 25.06 -16.90
CA LEU A 371 -10.30 26.10 -17.90
C LEU A 371 -10.25 25.50 -19.31
N GLN A 372 -10.51 26.30 -20.35
CA GLN A 372 -10.40 25.83 -21.75
C GLN A 372 -8.99 25.36 -22.12
N ARG A 373 -7.96 25.96 -21.51
CA ARG A 373 -6.55 25.57 -21.67
C ARG A 373 -6.13 24.37 -20.81
N SER A 374 -7.07 23.75 -20.10
CA SER A 374 -6.80 22.56 -19.29
C SER A 374 -6.28 21.44 -20.18
N THR A 375 -5.23 20.77 -19.72
CA THR A 375 -4.69 19.58 -20.41
C THR A 375 -5.71 18.46 -20.40
N VAL A 376 -6.50 18.33 -19.33
CA VAL A 376 -7.59 17.35 -19.27
C VAL A 376 -8.65 17.62 -20.32
N TYR A 377 -9.00 18.88 -20.54
CA TYR A 377 -9.94 19.27 -21.60
C TYR A 377 -9.40 18.96 -23.00
N GLN A 378 -8.12 19.29 -23.24
CA GLN A 378 -7.46 18.99 -24.53
C GLN A 378 -7.41 17.48 -24.80
N GLN A 379 -7.03 16.67 -23.81
CA GLN A 379 -7.02 15.22 -23.94
C GLN A 379 -8.42 14.64 -24.13
N ALA A 380 -9.43 15.21 -23.46
CA ALA A 380 -10.82 14.81 -23.69
C ALA A 380 -11.30 15.06 -25.11
N ILE A 381 -10.80 16.08 -25.82
CA ILE A 381 -11.10 16.28 -27.25
C ILE A 381 -10.47 15.17 -28.09
N VAL A 382 -9.18 14.86 -27.85
CA VAL A 382 -8.44 13.83 -28.60
C VAL A 382 -9.06 12.45 -28.44
N HIS A 383 -9.60 12.16 -27.25
CA HIS A 383 -10.18 10.87 -26.89
C HIS A 383 -11.72 10.81 -27.04
N ASP A 384 -12.35 11.80 -27.68
CA ASP A 384 -13.82 11.89 -27.87
C ASP A 384 -14.65 11.82 -26.56
N MET A 385 -14.09 12.38 -25.49
CA MET A 385 -14.68 12.47 -24.15
C MET A 385 -15.05 13.92 -23.78
N GLN A 386 -15.03 14.84 -24.74
CA GLN A 386 -15.32 16.25 -24.51
C GLN A 386 -16.73 16.47 -23.96
N GLU A 387 -17.75 15.85 -24.55
CA GLU A 387 -19.16 16.06 -24.16
C GLU A 387 -19.46 15.53 -22.75
N PRO A 388 -19.05 14.30 -22.38
CA PRO A 388 -19.10 13.84 -20.99
C PRO A 388 -18.44 14.82 -20.00
N LEU A 389 -17.28 15.38 -20.37
CA LEU A 389 -16.57 16.35 -19.53
C LEU A 389 -17.33 17.68 -19.41
N LYS A 390 -17.94 18.18 -20.50
CA LYS A 390 -18.77 19.41 -20.46
C LYS A 390 -20.00 19.23 -19.58
N GLN A 391 -20.66 18.08 -19.69
CA GLN A 391 -21.84 17.75 -18.89
C GLN A 391 -21.50 17.73 -17.40
N LEU A 392 -20.33 17.22 -17.03
CA LEU A 392 -19.88 17.14 -15.64
C LEU A 392 -19.80 18.51 -14.95
N PHE A 393 -19.30 19.52 -15.66
CA PHE A 393 -19.21 20.90 -15.14
C PHE A 393 -20.41 21.77 -15.54
N GLY A 394 -21.44 21.17 -16.15
CA GLY A 394 -22.74 21.77 -16.44
C GLY A 394 -22.69 22.97 -17.38
N ASN A 395 -22.23 22.80 -18.63
CA ASN A 395 -22.10 23.85 -19.67
C ASN A 395 -21.38 25.15 -19.23
N LYS A 396 -20.86 25.22 -18.00
CA LYS A 396 -19.99 26.28 -17.47
C LYS A 396 -18.53 25.97 -17.81
N LEU A 397 -18.29 25.53 -19.04
CA LEU A 397 -17.04 25.86 -19.69
C LEU A 397 -17.20 27.31 -20.14
N PRO A 398 -16.24 28.21 -19.83
CA PRO A 398 -16.36 29.59 -20.25
C PRO A 398 -16.51 29.71 -21.77
#